data_AF-A0A7M6DMJ6-F1
#
_entry.id   AF-A0A7M6DMJ6-F1
#
_cell.length_a   1.000
_cell.length_b   1.000
_cell.length_c   1.000
_cell.angle_alpha   90.00
_cell.angle_beta   90.00
_cell.angle_gamma   90.00
#
_symmetry.space_group_name_H-M   'P 1'
#
loop_
_entity.id
_entity.type
_entity.pdbx_description
1 polymer ?
#
loop_
_entity_poly.entity_id
_entity_poly.type
_entity_poly.pdbx_seq_one_letter_code
_entity_poly.pdbx_strand_id
1 'polypeptide(L)'
;MFTDEFSTDYGGPTREFFTEIFGLVVGKLVHGDSRNFTFIHDLVRLGNNEYLYFGFITALALVHGCPGPRYFCKSVVDFIFLGDAEPTIEEVADSEMKEKLKELRECNDRELFENQMKVFFERFDSGFVAATVSYEEKDNLLKMMARHHVISCAHEEIPQYITGIRIGHVLSALKCHESKFLKEFIYDEKLITADCIKRIFKVKYSSILEESRLEKDVYYNFLTMFETLEDAPCEVEIQEFE
;
A
#
# COMPACT_ATOMS: atom_id res chain seq x y z
N MET A 1 0.83 20.89 14.54
CA MET A 1 0.10 22.16 14.47
C MET A 1 0.34 22.71 13.08
N PHE A 2 -0.67 22.68 12.22
CA PHE A 2 -0.61 23.45 10.98
C PHE A 2 -0.56 24.93 11.37
N THR A 3 0.36 25.68 10.77
CA THR A 3 0.83 26.96 11.33
C THR A 3 -0.24 28.06 11.41
N ASP A 4 -1.38 27.88 10.73
CA ASP A 4 -2.46 28.87 10.65
C ASP A 4 -3.84 28.38 11.15
N GLU A 5 -3.93 27.16 11.73
CA GLU A 5 -5.19 26.63 12.25
C GLU A 5 -5.23 26.66 13.79
N PHE A 6 -5.96 27.62 14.35
CA PHE A 6 -6.28 27.65 15.78
C PHE A 6 -7.44 26.69 16.09
N SER A 7 -7.20 25.38 15.97
CA SER A 7 -8.14 24.33 16.37
C SER A 7 -7.49 23.35 17.35
N THR A 8 -8.26 22.84 18.31
CA THR A 8 -7.79 21.77 19.20
C THR A 8 -7.81 20.46 18.43
N ASP A 9 -6.68 19.77 18.38
CA ASP A 9 -6.58 18.50 17.68
C ASP A 9 -7.27 17.37 18.47
N TYR A 10 -8.46 16.99 18.01
CA TYR A 10 -9.20 15.82 18.50
C TYR A 10 -8.89 14.53 17.70
N GLY A 11 -7.79 14.53 16.93
CA GLY A 11 -7.33 13.45 16.05
C GLY A 11 -7.59 13.67 14.56
N GLY A 12 -8.20 14.79 14.16
CA GLY A 12 -8.42 15.15 12.75
C GLY A 12 -7.11 15.59 12.09
N PRO A 13 -6.55 16.75 12.49
CA PRO A 13 -5.27 17.25 11.99
C PRO A 13 -4.12 16.24 12.05
N THR A 14 -3.99 15.46 13.13
CA THR A 14 -2.95 14.42 13.21
C THR A 14 -3.12 13.35 12.12
N ARG A 15 -4.35 12.89 11.83
CA ARG A 15 -4.58 11.88 10.78
C ARG A 15 -4.29 12.44 9.38
N GLU A 16 -4.69 13.68 9.14
CA GLU A 16 -4.44 14.36 7.87
C GLU A 16 -2.93 14.51 7.63
N PHE A 17 -2.19 14.99 8.64
CA PHE A 17 -0.73 15.10 8.57
C PHE A 17 -0.04 13.78 8.17
N PHE A 18 -0.37 12.66 8.81
CA PHE A 18 0.23 11.38 8.44
C PHE A 18 -0.21 10.88 7.06
N THR A 19 -1.48 11.09 6.69
CA THR A 19 -2.00 10.74 5.36
C THR A 19 -1.24 11.48 4.27
N GLU A 20 -1.03 12.79 4.45
CA GLU A 20 -0.26 13.63 3.53
C GLU A 20 1.19 13.15 3.42
N ILE A 21 1.86 12.87 4.55
CA ILE A 21 3.23 12.36 4.50
C ILE A 21 3.32 11.04 3.73
N PHE A 22 2.40 10.10 3.96
CA PHE A 22 2.39 8.84 3.25
C PHE A 22 2.10 8.99 1.75
N GLY A 23 1.38 10.04 1.34
CA GLY A 23 1.28 10.46 -0.05
C GLY A 23 2.57 11.06 -0.60
N LEU A 24 3.28 11.89 0.17
CA LEU A 24 4.51 12.57 -0.27
C LEU A 24 5.71 11.65 -0.50
N VAL A 25 5.73 10.47 0.12
CA VAL A 25 6.80 9.47 -0.06
C VAL A 25 6.58 8.59 -1.31
N VAL A 26 5.38 8.57 -1.87
CA VAL A 26 5.08 7.87 -3.13
C VAL A 26 5.86 8.52 -4.27
N GLY A 27 6.53 7.69 -5.07
CA GLY A 27 7.43 8.12 -6.14
C GLY A 27 8.79 8.63 -5.65
N LYS A 28 9.04 8.68 -4.33
CA LYS A 28 10.33 9.08 -3.74
C LYS A 28 11.02 7.95 -3.01
N LEU A 29 10.29 7.23 -2.16
CA LEU A 29 10.80 6.11 -1.37
C LEU A 29 10.11 4.79 -1.71
N VAL A 30 8.89 4.87 -2.23
CA VAL A 30 8.07 3.70 -2.60
C VAL A 30 7.42 3.92 -3.96
N HIS A 31 7.19 2.85 -4.71
CA HIS A 31 6.52 2.88 -6.00
C HIS A 31 5.69 1.62 -6.23
N GLY A 32 4.71 1.70 -7.11
CA GLY A 32 3.81 0.62 -7.45
C GLY A 32 2.51 1.11 -8.06
N ASP A 33 1.63 0.17 -8.37
CA ASP A 33 0.27 0.38 -8.83
C ASP A 33 -0.72 -0.12 -7.77
N SER A 34 -2.00 0.29 -7.85
CA SER A 34 -3.14 -0.41 -7.22
C SER A 34 -2.96 -0.97 -5.79
N ARG A 35 -2.27 -0.23 -4.90
CA ARG A 35 -1.95 -0.64 -3.51
C ARG A 35 -1.00 -1.86 -3.39
N ASN A 36 -0.12 -1.98 -4.36
CA ASN A 36 0.90 -3.01 -4.51
C ASN A 36 2.29 -2.36 -4.60
N PHE A 37 2.65 -1.63 -3.54
CA PHE A 37 3.86 -0.83 -3.51
C PHE A 37 5.04 -1.60 -2.94
N THR A 38 6.22 -1.29 -3.48
CA THR A 38 7.54 -1.75 -3.04
C THR A 38 8.46 -0.56 -2.82
N PHE A 39 9.65 -0.80 -2.28
CA PHE A 39 10.64 0.25 -2.02
C PHE A 39 11.43 0.59 -3.28
N ILE A 40 11.66 1.87 -3.52
CA ILE A 40 12.57 2.33 -4.57
C ILE A 40 14.00 2.13 -4.09
N HIS A 41 14.86 1.54 -4.92
CA HIS A 41 16.30 1.53 -4.66
C HIS A 41 16.91 2.90 -4.98
N ASP A 42 17.40 3.62 -3.97
CA ASP A 42 18.00 4.96 -4.13
C ASP A 42 19.07 5.21 -3.07
N LEU A 43 20.34 5.11 -3.48
CA LEU A 43 21.50 5.26 -2.61
C LEU A 43 21.66 6.67 -2.03
N VAL A 44 21.16 7.71 -2.70
CA VAL A 44 21.23 9.09 -2.18
C VAL A 44 20.30 9.24 -0.99
N ARG A 45 19.06 8.75 -1.14
CA ARG A 45 18.05 8.77 -0.07
C ARG A 45 18.41 7.84 1.08
N LEU A 46 18.98 6.67 0.76
CA LEU A 46 19.51 5.73 1.73
C LEU A 46 20.62 6.38 2.57
N GLY A 47 21.57 7.07 1.92
CA GLY A 47 22.65 7.80 2.59
C GLY A 47 22.14 8.95 3.48
N ASN A 48 21.01 9.55 3.14
CA ASN A 48 20.34 10.59 3.92
C ASN A 48 19.45 10.04 5.05
N ASN A 49 19.39 8.72 5.24
CA ASN A 49 18.52 8.04 6.19
C ASN A 49 17.01 8.28 5.95
N GLU A 50 16.59 8.53 4.72
CA GLU A 50 15.17 8.83 4.44
C GLU A 50 14.26 7.64 4.73
N TYR A 51 14.71 6.40 4.46
CA TYR A 51 13.95 5.21 4.80
C TYR A 51 13.86 5.00 6.32
N LEU A 52 14.91 5.35 7.07
CA LEU A 52 14.89 5.38 8.54
C LEU A 52 13.79 6.31 9.05
N TYR A 53 13.76 7.54 8.54
CA TYR A 53 12.75 8.53 8.95
C TYR A 53 11.35 8.12 8.52
N PHE A 54 11.20 7.51 7.35
CA PHE A 54 9.91 6.97 6.91
C PHE A 54 9.41 5.85 7.86
N GLY A 55 10.30 4.96 8.30
CA GLY A 55 9.97 3.95 9.30
C GLY A 55 9.60 4.56 10.65
N PHE A 56 10.32 5.59 11.08
CA PHE A 56 10.04 6.32 12.32
C PHE A 56 8.69 7.04 12.27
N ILE A 57 8.38 7.73 11.17
CA ILE A 57 7.08 8.39 10.96
C ILE A 57 5.94 7.36 10.96
N THR A 58 6.17 6.19 10.34
CA THR A 58 5.22 5.08 10.39
C THR A 58 4.97 4.64 11.84
N ALA A 59 6.02 4.46 12.65
CA ALA A 59 5.88 4.11 14.06
C ALA A 59 5.11 5.18 14.84
N LEU A 60 5.38 6.47 14.62
CA LEU A 60 4.64 7.57 15.24
C LEU A 60 3.16 7.54 14.88
N ALA A 61 2.81 7.36 13.60
CA ALA A 61 1.42 7.26 13.17
C ALA A 61 0.68 6.17 13.96
N LEU A 62 1.28 4.98 14.06
CA LEU A 62 0.70 3.84 14.77
C LEU A 62 0.55 4.08 16.28
N VAL A 63 1.55 4.71 16.93
CA VAL A 63 1.47 5.08 18.36
C VAL A 63 0.33 6.06 18.64
N HIS A 64 0.08 6.98 17.70
CA HIS A 64 -1.01 7.95 17.79
C HIS A 64 -2.36 7.40 17.31
N GLY A 65 -2.47 6.11 17.00
CA GLY A 65 -3.70 5.47 16.53
C GLY A 65 -4.13 5.92 15.13
N CYS A 66 -3.20 6.47 14.35
CA CYS A 66 -3.40 6.78 12.94
C CYS A 66 -3.08 5.56 12.09
N PRO A 67 -3.73 5.42 10.91
CA PRO A 67 -3.40 4.34 9.99
C PRO A 67 -1.97 4.46 9.50
N GLY A 68 -1.35 3.33 9.18
CA GLY A 68 -0.07 3.30 8.49
C GLY A 68 -0.20 3.57 6.99
N PRO A 69 0.85 3.29 6.20
CA PRO A 69 0.89 3.54 4.76
C PRO A 69 -0.23 2.86 3.96
N ARG A 70 -0.68 1.64 4.36
CA ARG A 70 -1.79 0.89 3.74
C ARG A 70 -1.72 0.78 2.20
N TYR A 71 -0.53 0.57 1.65
CA TYR A 71 -0.35 0.38 0.21
C TYR A 71 0.77 -0.61 -0.16
N PHE A 72 1.45 -1.20 0.82
CA PHE A 72 2.51 -2.17 0.52
C PHE A 72 1.93 -3.47 -0.01
N CYS A 73 2.66 -4.10 -0.92
CA CYS A 73 2.37 -5.47 -1.32
C CYS A 73 2.56 -6.43 -0.14
N LYS A 74 1.93 -7.60 -0.21
CA LYS A 74 1.94 -8.57 0.88
C LYS A 74 3.36 -9.02 1.19
N SER A 75 4.15 -9.31 0.18
CA SER A 75 5.51 -9.81 0.38
C SER A 75 6.46 -8.82 1.05
N VAL A 76 6.31 -7.51 0.78
CA VAL A 76 7.07 -6.48 1.49
C VAL A 76 6.72 -6.48 2.97
N VAL A 77 5.44 -6.61 3.30
CA VAL A 77 4.98 -6.68 4.69
C VAL A 77 5.45 -7.97 5.36
N ASP A 78 5.30 -9.13 4.72
CA ASP A 78 5.82 -10.39 5.25
C ASP A 78 7.32 -10.28 5.55
N PHE A 79 8.10 -9.66 4.65
CA PHE A 79 9.52 -9.45 4.86
C PHE A 79 9.82 -8.50 6.05
N ILE A 80 9.06 -7.41 6.21
CA ILE A 80 9.19 -6.49 7.34
C ILE A 80 8.97 -7.20 8.69
N PHE A 81 7.99 -8.09 8.76
CA PHE A 81 7.58 -8.74 10.01
C PHE A 81 8.39 -10.02 10.30
N LEU A 82 8.56 -10.86 9.28
CA LEU A 82 9.12 -12.21 9.37
C LEU A 82 10.61 -12.27 8.98
N GLY A 83 11.09 -11.30 8.19
CA GLY A 83 12.44 -11.29 7.64
C GLY A 83 12.62 -12.18 6.40
N ASP A 84 11.53 -12.78 5.90
CA ASP A 84 11.51 -13.55 4.67
C ASP A 84 10.13 -13.40 4.00
N ALA A 85 10.12 -13.56 2.67
CA ALA A 85 8.92 -13.47 1.85
C ALA A 85 9.13 -14.25 0.55
N GLU A 86 8.01 -14.60 -0.09
CA GLU A 86 8.00 -15.29 -1.38
C GLU A 86 7.17 -14.50 -2.39
N PRO A 87 7.76 -13.48 -3.03
CA PRO A 87 7.04 -12.60 -3.94
C PRO A 87 6.55 -13.29 -5.21
N THR A 88 5.43 -12.81 -5.73
CA THR A 88 4.90 -13.23 -7.04
C THR A 88 5.15 -12.18 -8.11
N ILE A 89 4.99 -12.58 -9.39
CA ILE A 89 5.15 -11.65 -10.53
C ILE A 89 4.13 -10.51 -10.46
N GLU A 90 2.94 -10.77 -9.91
CA GLU A 90 1.89 -9.78 -9.72
C GLU A 90 2.32 -8.64 -8.80
N GLU A 91 3.23 -8.91 -7.85
CA GLU A 91 3.74 -7.93 -6.88
C GLU A 91 4.89 -7.06 -7.42
N VAL A 92 5.40 -7.33 -8.63
CA VAL A 92 6.44 -6.52 -9.26
C VAL A 92 5.90 -5.12 -9.54
N ALA A 93 6.54 -4.06 -9.04
CA ALA A 93 6.03 -2.69 -9.21
C ALA A 93 6.27 -2.10 -10.61
N ASP A 94 7.30 -2.56 -11.32
CA ASP A 94 7.60 -2.14 -12.69
C ASP A 94 6.69 -2.87 -13.69
N SER A 95 5.81 -2.12 -14.38
CA SER A 95 4.84 -2.69 -15.32
C SER A 95 5.50 -3.36 -16.53
N GLU A 96 6.57 -2.79 -17.08
CA GLU A 96 7.27 -3.37 -18.24
C GLU A 96 7.92 -4.69 -17.85
N MET A 97 8.59 -4.72 -16.70
CA MET A 97 9.18 -5.95 -16.17
C MET A 97 8.11 -7.00 -15.82
N LYS A 98 7.01 -6.58 -15.19
CA LYS A 98 5.87 -7.47 -14.88
C LYS A 98 5.31 -8.12 -16.14
N GLU A 99 5.14 -7.35 -17.22
CA GLU A 99 4.67 -7.87 -18.51
C GLU A 99 5.66 -8.85 -19.13
N LYS A 100 6.95 -8.51 -19.20
CA LYS A 100 8.00 -9.44 -19.67
C LYS A 100 7.99 -10.76 -18.89
N LEU A 101 7.90 -10.70 -17.56
CA LEU A 101 7.86 -11.89 -16.71
C LEU A 101 6.59 -12.72 -16.93
N LYS A 102 5.44 -12.08 -17.16
CA LYS A 102 4.21 -12.78 -17.53
C LYS A 102 4.33 -13.46 -18.88
N GLU A 103 4.86 -12.79 -19.89
CA GLU A 103 5.09 -13.40 -21.22
C GLU A 103 6.00 -14.63 -21.12
N LEU A 104 7.09 -14.53 -20.35
CA LEU A 104 7.98 -15.66 -20.09
C LEU A 104 7.27 -16.80 -19.37
N ARG A 105 6.41 -16.50 -18.40
CA ARG A 105 5.61 -17.50 -17.68
C ARG A 105 4.70 -18.28 -18.64
N GLU A 106 3.97 -17.57 -19.50
CA GLU A 106 3.02 -18.14 -20.46
C GLU A 106 3.72 -18.82 -21.66
N CYS A 107 5.02 -18.63 -21.85
CA CYS A 107 5.81 -19.30 -22.89
C CYS A 107 5.95 -20.80 -22.60
N ASN A 108 5.36 -21.64 -23.47
CA ASN A 108 5.38 -23.10 -23.37
C ASN A 108 6.31 -23.78 -24.40
N ASP A 109 6.85 -22.99 -25.35
CA ASP A 109 7.79 -23.48 -26.36
C ASP A 109 9.23 -23.37 -25.83
N ARG A 110 9.91 -24.50 -25.76
CA ARG A 110 11.28 -24.61 -25.24
C ARG A 110 12.29 -23.80 -26.05
N GLU A 111 12.24 -23.92 -27.38
CA GLU A 111 13.21 -23.25 -28.25
C GLU A 111 12.97 -21.74 -28.24
N LEU A 112 11.71 -21.33 -28.22
CA LEU A 112 11.33 -19.92 -28.09
C LEU A 112 11.83 -19.32 -26.78
N PHE A 113 11.59 -20.00 -25.64
CA PHE A 113 12.05 -19.56 -24.33
C PHE A 113 13.58 -19.43 -24.28
N GLU A 114 14.31 -20.47 -24.69
CA GLU A 114 15.78 -20.47 -24.69
C GLU A 114 16.34 -19.36 -25.61
N ASN A 115 15.65 -19.02 -26.70
CA ASN A 115 16.01 -17.88 -27.55
C ASN A 115 15.71 -16.53 -26.90
N GLN A 116 14.57 -16.37 -26.22
CA GLN A 116 14.25 -15.16 -25.44
C GLN A 116 15.30 -14.93 -24.33
N MET A 117 15.79 -15.99 -23.69
CA MET A 117 16.82 -15.91 -22.64
C MET A 117 18.19 -15.43 -23.13
N LYS A 118 18.47 -15.49 -24.44
CA LYS A 118 19.71 -14.93 -25.01
C LYS A 118 19.72 -13.42 -25.04
N VAL A 119 18.55 -12.78 -25.00
CA VAL A 119 18.39 -11.32 -25.08
C VAL A 119 17.79 -10.69 -23.83
N PHE A 120 17.39 -11.51 -22.85
CA PHE A 120 16.87 -11.05 -21.56
C PHE A 120 18.04 -10.77 -20.60
N PHE A 121 18.66 -9.60 -20.73
CA PHE A 121 19.85 -9.22 -19.97
C PHE A 121 19.53 -8.80 -18.53
N GLU A 122 18.29 -8.37 -18.26
CA GLU A 122 17.82 -7.93 -16.95
C GLU A 122 17.93 -9.03 -15.87
N ARG A 123 18.01 -10.31 -16.29
CA ARG A 123 18.28 -11.44 -15.40
C ARG A 123 19.65 -11.35 -14.71
N PHE A 124 20.63 -10.72 -15.35
CA PHE A 124 21.96 -10.54 -14.78
C PHE A 124 21.94 -9.52 -13.65
N ASP A 125 21.20 -8.42 -13.81
CA ASP A 125 20.99 -7.42 -12.75
C ASP A 125 20.26 -8.02 -11.55
N SER A 126 19.40 -9.01 -11.81
CA SER A 126 18.72 -9.79 -10.77
C SER A 126 19.60 -10.86 -10.08
N GLY A 127 20.86 -10.99 -10.47
CA GLY A 127 21.81 -11.96 -9.92
C GLY A 127 21.74 -13.36 -10.54
N PHE A 128 20.94 -13.57 -11.60
CA PHE A 128 20.86 -14.83 -12.32
C PHE A 128 21.94 -14.91 -13.42
N VAL A 129 23.13 -15.36 -13.03
CA VAL A 129 24.36 -15.27 -13.85
C VAL A 129 24.60 -16.42 -14.83
N ALA A 130 23.71 -17.41 -14.92
CA ALA A 130 23.92 -18.57 -15.79
C ALA A 130 24.07 -18.12 -17.27
N ALA A 131 25.11 -18.58 -17.97
CA ALA A 131 25.33 -18.17 -19.37
C ALA A 131 24.17 -18.59 -20.29
N THR A 132 23.56 -19.74 -20.00
CA THR A 132 22.39 -20.30 -20.67
C THR A 132 21.32 -20.63 -19.64
N VAL A 133 20.05 -20.37 -19.94
CA VAL A 133 18.92 -20.76 -19.10
C VAL A 133 18.08 -21.75 -19.89
N SER A 134 17.96 -22.96 -19.36
CA SER A 134 17.12 -24.00 -19.95
C SER A 134 15.65 -23.77 -19.61
N TYR A 135 14.74 -24.36 -20.40
CA TYR A 135 13.31 -24.30 -20.11
C TYR A 135 12.96 -24.93 -18.75
N GLU A 136 13.69 -25.95 -18.31
CA GLU A 136 13.51 -26.57 -16.99
C GLU A 136 13.80 -25.62 -15.82
N GLU A 137 14.61 -24.57 -16.03
CA GLU A 137 14.94 -23.57 -15.02
C GLU A 137 13.94 -22.39 -15.00
N LYS A 138 12.93 -22.39 -15.89
CA LYS A 138 11.98 -21.29 -16.06
C LYS A 138 11.33 -20.87 -14.74
N ASP A 139 10.77 -21.80 -14.00
CA ASP A 139 10.04 -21.49 -12.76
C ASP A 139 10.97 -20.91 -11.69
N ASN A 140 12.20 -21.42 -11.61
CA ASN A 140 13.21 -20.91 -10.69
C ASN A 140 13.68 -19.50 -11.09
N LEU A 141 13.88 -19.26 -12.38
CA LEU A 141 14.19 -17.93 -12.91
C LEU A 141 13.07 -16.95 -12.52
N LEU A 142 11.82 -17.25 -12.86
CA LEU A 142 10.67 -16.37 -12.59
C LEU A 142 10.53 -16.05 -11.10
N LYS A 143 10.70 -17.07 -10.23
CA LYS A 143 10.70 -16.89 -8.78
C LYS A 143 11.83 -15.94 -8.32
N MET A 144 13.03 -16.14 -8.84
CA MET A 144 14.18 -15.28 -8.49
C MET A 144 14.01 -13.85 -8.98
N MET A 145 13.48 -13.66 -10.19
CA MET A 145 13.19 -12.34 -10.74
C MET A 145 12.14 -11.61 -9.89
N ALA A 146 11.04 -12.27 -9.53
CA ALA A 146 10.03 -11.70 -8.63
C ALA A 146 10.63 -11.32 -7.28
N ARG A 147 11.43 -12.20 -6.68
CA ARG A 147 12.13 -11.91 -5.41
C ARG A 147 13.06 -10.70 -5.53
N HIS A 148 13.81 -10.61 -6.62
CA HIS A 148 14.73 -9.49 -6.83
C HIS A 148 13.99 -8.16 -6.93
N HIS A 149 12.99 -8.06 -7.80
CA HIS A 149 12.30 -6.81 -8.07
C HIS A 149 11.38 -6.35 -6.93
N VAL A 150 10.94 -7.24 -6.05
CA VAL A 150 10.04 -6.88 -4.92
C VAL A 150 10.82 -6.63 -3.62
N ILE A 151 11.90 -7.40 -3.38
CA ILE A 151 12.62 -7.38 -2.10
C ILE A 151 14.11 -7.08 -2.29
N SER A 152 14.82 -7.87 -3.11
CA SER A 152 16.30 -7.84 -3.09
C SER A 152 16.90 -6.56 -3.67
N CYS A 153 16.21 -5.88 -4.59
CA CYS A 153 16.65 -4.60 -5.15
C CYS A 153 16.72 -3.51 -4.06
N ALA A 154 15.89 -3.60 -3.03
CA ALA A 154 15.79 -2.65 -1.93
C ALA A 154 16.33 -3.23 -0.60
N HIS A 155 17.34 -4.09 -0.69
CA HIS A 155 17.84 -4.88 0.45
C HIS A 155 18.55 -4.03 1.53
N GLU A 156 18.91 -2.78 1.27
CA GLU A 156 19.45 -1.88 2.29
C GLU A 156 18.39 -0.91 2.84
N GLU A 157 17.46 -0.51 1.98
CA GLU A 157 16.35 0.40 2.24
C GLU A 157 15.32 -0.22 3.20
N ILE A 158 14.90 -1.46 2.94
CA ILE A 158 13.90 -2.14 3.78
C ILE A 158 14.43 -2.34 5.21
N PRO A 159 15.67 -2.82 5.45
CA PRO A 159 16.23 -2.87 6.80
C PRO A 159 16.39 -1.50 7.47
N GLN A 160 16.73 -0.45 6.73
CA GLN A 160 16.78 0.90 7.28
C GLN A 160 15.39 1.38 7.71
N TYR A 161 14.35 1.11 6.91
CA TYR A 161 12.95 1.34 7.27
C TYR A 161 12.51 0.55 8.51
N ILE A 162 12.83 -0.75 8.58
CA ILE A 162 12.56 -1.61 9.75
C ILE A 162 13.24 -1.04 11.00
N THR A 163 14.46 -0.51 10.86
CA THR A 163 15.19 0.15 11.95
C THR A 163 14.41 1.37 12.46
N GLY A 164 13.83 2.15 11.56
CA GLY A 164 12.95 3.28 11.91
C GLY A 164 11.72 2.83 12.70
N ILE A 165 11.05 1.75 12.27
CA ILE A 165 9.86 1.21 12.97
C ILE A 165 10.19 0.71 14.38
N ARG A 166 11.41 0.19 14.60
CA ARG A 166 11.84 -0.30 15.92
C ARG A 166 11.90 0.81 16.96
N ILE A 167 12.15 2.04 16.53
CA ILE A 167 12.24 3.19 17.41
C ILE A 167 10.83 3.43 18.00
N GLY A 168 10.69 3.20 19.31
CA GLY A 168 9.40 3.30 20.03
C GLY A 168 8.80 1.96 20.47
N HIS A 169 9.53 0.84 20.35
CA HIS A 169 9.05 -0.53 20.69
C HIS A 169 7.84 -1.02 19.88
N VAL A 170 7.40 -0.25 18.89
CA VAL A 170 6.26 -0.55 18.03
C VAL A 170 6.46 -1.89 17.35
N LEU A 171 7.64 -2.16 16.76
CA LEU A 171 7.90 -3.45 16.11
C LEU A 171 7.69 -4.67 17.03
N SER A 172 7.96 -4.54 18.33
CA SER A 172 7.73 -5.64 19.28
C SER A 172 6.22 -5.87 19.50
N ALA A 173 5.44 -4.80 19.63
CA ALA A 173 3.99 -4.86 19.70
C ALA A 173 3.34 -5.35 18.39
N LEU A 174 3.90 -4.92 17.25
CA LEU A 174 3.51 -5.35 15.90
C LEU A 174 3.64 -6.87 15.76
N LYS A 175 4.78 -7.44 16.17
CA LYS A 175 5.03 -8.88 16.12
C LYS A 175 4.10 -9.69 17.04
N CYS A 176 3.76 -9.17 18.22
CA CYS A 176 2.84 -9.84 19.14
C CYS A 176 1.38 -9.86 18.64
N HIS A 177 1.02 -9.00 17.70
CA HIS A 177 -0.34 -8.82 17.20
C HIS A 177 -0.39 -8.69 15.67
N GLU A 178 0.42 -9.48 14.98
CA GLU A 178 0.65 -9.41 13.52
C GLU A 178 -0.66 -9.25 12.72
N SER A 179 -1.64 -10.14 12.93
CA SER A 179 -2.92 -10.11 12.21
C SER A 179 -3.72 -8.81 12.37
N LYS A 180 -3.54 -8.08 13.48
CA LYS A 180 -4.20 -6.79 13.71
C LYS A 180 -3.49 -5.63 13.04
N PHE A 181 -2.19 -5.77 12.79
CA PHE A 181 -1.36 -4.70 12.26
C PHE A 181 -1.08 -4.84 10.76
N LEU A 182 -1.21 -6.03 10.17
CA LEU A 182 -1.09 -6.23 8.73
C LEU A 182 -1.95 -5.24 7.92
N LYS A 183 -3.20 -5.01 8.38
CA LYS A 183 -4.15 -4.04 7.77
C LYS A 183 -3.71 -2.58 7.82
N GLU A 184 -2.70 -2.24 8.61
CA GLU A 184 -2.14 -0.89 8.70
C GLU A 184 -1.04 -0.67 7.65
N PHE A 185 -0.49 -1.75 7.08
CA PHE A 185 0.55 -1.70 6.05
C PHE A 185 0.04 -2.09 4.67
N ILE A 186 -0.88 -3.05 4.61
CA ILE A 186 -1.53 -3.53 3.40
C ILE A 186 -2.90 -2.88 3.27
N TYR A 187 -3.28 -2.54 2.04
CA TYR A 187 -4.64 -2.13 1.77
C TYR A 187 -5.62 -3.32 1.94
N ASP A 188 -6.67 -3.11 2.72
CA ASP A 188 -7.79 -4.05 2.85
C ASP A 188 -9.04 -3.41 2.22
N GLU A 189 -9.53 -4.00 1.13
CA GLU A 189 -10.74 -3.53 0.45
C GLU A 189 -11.97 -3.92 1.26
N LYS A 190 -12.23 -3.12 2.30
CA LYS A 190 -13.45 -3.30 3.08
C LYS A 190 -14.60 -2.62 2.35
N LEU A 191 -15.52 -3.43 1.84
CA LEU A 191 -16.77 -2.94 1.27
C LEU A 191 -17.51 -2.11 2.34
N ILE A 192 -17.67 -0.81 2.08
CA ILE A 192 -18.39 0.09 2.98
C ILE A 192 -19.87 -0.09 2.69
N THR A 193 -20.60 -0.61 3.68
CA THR A 193 -22.05 -0.76 3.57
C THR A 193 -22.78 0.49 4.06
N ALA A 194 -24.03 0.70 3.63
CA ALA A 194 -24.91 1.73 4.17
C ALA A 194 -25.04 1.57 5.70
N ASP A 195 -25.08 0.33 6.17
CA ASP A 195 -25.07 -0.02 7.58
C ASP A 195 -23.77 0.38 8.30
N CYS A 196 -22.61 0.31 7.64
CA CYS A 196 -21.37 0.84 8.19
C CYS A 196 -21.45 2.36 8.35
N ILE A 197 -21.98 3.07 7.35
CA ILE A 197 -22.14 4.53 7.36
C ILE A 197 -23.09 4.97 8.48
N LYS A 198 -24.27 4.34 8.61
CA LYS A 198 -25.23 4.61 9.69
C LYS A 198 -24.59 4.59 11.08
N ARG A 199 -23.66 3.67 11.32
CA ARG A 199 -23.00 3.50 12.63
C ARG A 199 -21.93 4.56 12.91
N ILE A 200 -21.39 5.22 11.89
CA ILE A 200 -20.34 6.24 12.02
C ILE A 200 -20.95 7.61 12.34
N PHE A 201 -22.11 7.93 11.78
CA PHE A 201 -22.74 9.25 11.95
C PHE A 201 -23.54 9.34 13.24
N LYS A 202 -23.23 10.35 14.06
CA LYS A 202 -24.09 10.79 15.16
C LYS A 202 -24.68 12.15 14.81
N VAL A 203 -25.90 12.15 14.31
CA VAL A 203 -26.60 13.38 13.93
C VAL A 203 -26.93 14.19 15.17
N LYS A 204 -26.62 15.48 15.13
CA LYS A 204 -27.06 16.45 16.12
C LYS A 204 -28.12 17.32 15.46
N TYR A 205 -29.37 17.15 15.89
CA TYR A 205 -30.48 17.93 15.38
C TYR A 205 -30.54 19.30 16.05
N SER A 206 -31.01 20.31 15.31
CA SER A 206 -31.38 21.62 15.84
C SER A 206 -32.47 21.48 16.89
N SER A 207 -32.44 22.38 17.88
CA SER A 207 -33.52 22.51 18.87
C SER A 207 -34.79 23.14 18.27
N ILE A 208 -34.69 23.75 17.09
CA ILE A 208 -35.80 24.36 16.37
C ILE A 208 -36.55 23.27 15.61
N LEU A 209 -37.87 23.17 15.85
CA LEU A 209 -38.67 22.05 15.37
C LEU A 209 -38.70 21.94 13.83
N GLU A 210 -38.88 23.06 13.12
CA GLU A 210 -38.94 23.06 11.65
C GLU A 210 -37.59 22.69 11.02
N GLU A 211 -36.48 23.19 11.56
CA GLU A 211 -35.13 22.81 11.14
C GLU A 211 -34.85 21.33 11.43
N SER A 212 -35.24 20.84 12.60
CA SER A 212 -35.10 19.43 12.98
C SER A 212 -35.88 18.48 12.06
N ARG A 213 -37.03 18.92 11.51
CA ARG A 213 -37.78 18.14 10.53
C ARG A 213 -37.03 18.04 9.21
N LEU A 214 -36.56 19.17 8.68
CA LEU A 214 -35.77 19.21 7.45
C LEU A 214 -34.47 18.39 7.58
N GLU A 215 -33.77 18.50 8.70
CA GLU A 215 -32.54 17.73 8.97
C GLU A 215 -32.81 16.21 9.01
N LYS A 216 -33.96 15.78 9.54
CA LYS A 216 -34.35 14.37 9.53
C LYS A 216 -34.64 13.87 8.12
N ASP A 217 -35.31 14.67 7.30
CA ASP A 217 -35.59 14.32 5.91
C ASP A 217 -34.29 14.25 5.09
N VAL A 218 -33.36 15.20 5.28
CA VAL A 218 -32.02 15.18 4.66
C VAL A 218 -31.24 13.94 5.10
N TYR A 219 -31.22 13.62 6.40
CA TYR A 219 -30.51 12.45 6.89
C TYR A 219 -31.13 11.14 6.38
N TYR A 220 -32.46 11.06 6.32
CA TYR A 220 -33.18 9.92 5.75
C TYR A 220 -32.83 9.71 4.28
N ASN A 221 -32.86 10.79 3.47
CA ASN A 221 -32.49 10.73 2.06
C ASN A 221 -31.03 10.34 1.87
N PHE A 222 -30.12 10.89 2.69
CA PHE A 222 -28.70 10.54 2.69
C PHE A 222 -28.47 9.05 2.96
N LEU A 223 -29.18 8.45 3.93
CA LEU A 223 -29.08 7.01 4.20
C LEU A 223 -29.68 6.16 3.08
N THR A 224 -30.85 6.55 2.57
CA THR A 224 -31.55 5.84 1.48
C THR A 224 -30.71 5.82 0.20
N MET A 225 -29.95 6.89 -0.06
CA MET A 225 -28.99 6.95 -1.15
C MET A 225 -27.95 5.82 -1.05
N PHE A 226 -27.34 5.60 0.12
CA PHE A 226 -26.36 4.52 0.29
C PHE A 226 -26.98 3.13 0.12
N GLU A 227 -28.18 2.90 0.65
CA GLU A 227 -28.90 1.62 0.46
C GLU A 227 -29.18 1.36 -1.02
N THR A 228 -29.56 2.41 -1.76
CA THR A 228 -29.81 2.31 -3.21
C THR A 228 -28.53 2.02 -3.99
N LEU A 229 -27.39 2.63 -3.61
CA LEU A 229 -26.09 2.39 -4.23
C LEU A 229 -25.54 0.98 -3.95
N GLU A 230 -25.91 0.37 -2.82
CA GLU A 230 -25.58 -1.02 -2.52
C GLU A 230 -26.35 -2.01 -3.40
N ASP A 231 -27.66 -1.76 -3.61
CA ASP A 231 -28.54 -2.65 -4.35
C ASP A 231 -28.37 -2.52 -5.88
N ALA A 232 -27.92 -1.36 -6.37
CA ALA A 232 -27.60 -1.12 -7.78
C ALA A 232 -26.45 -0.10 -7.93
N PRO A 233 -25.22 -0.53 -8.24
CA PRO A 233 -24.12 0.40 -8.47
C PRO A 233 -24.37 1.22 -9.74
N CYS A 234 -24.87 2.44 -9.58
CA CYS A 234 -25.01 3.42 -10.65
C CYS A 234 -23.79 4.35 -10.68
N GLU A 235 -23.38 4.79 -11.87
CA GLU A 235 -22.51 5.96 -12.02
C GLU A 235 -23.26 7.18 -11.47
N VAL A 236 -22.79 7.74 -10.36
CA VAL A 236 -23.30 8.99 -9.81
C VAL A 236 -22.45 10.13 -10.37
N GLU A 237 -22.97 10.85 -11.36
CA GLU A 237 -22.40 12.15 -11.75
C GLU A 237 -22.73 13.17 -10.66
N ILE A 238 -21.70 13.69 -9.99
CA ILE A 238 -21.85 14.82 -9.07
C ILE A 238 -22.02 16.07 -9.93
N GLN A 239 -23.26 16.53 -10.09
CA GLN A 239 -23.52 17.85 -10.64
C GLN A 239 -23.18 18.90 -9.57
N GLU A 240 -22.20 19.75 -9.87
CA GLU A 240 -21.94 20.96 -9.08
C GLU A 240 -23.16 21.89 -9.21
N PHE A 241 -23.74 22.25 -8.07
CA PHE A 241 -24.76 23.31 -8.02
C PHE A 241 -24.03 24.66 -8.00
N GLU A 242 -24.16 25.43 -9.08
CA GLU A 242 -23.74 26.84 -9.19
C GLU A 242 -24.52 27.76 -8.24
#